data_AF-A0A7V6RKX9-F1
#
_entry.id   AF-A0A7V6RKX9-F1
#
_cell.length_a   1.000
_cell.length_b   1.000
_cell.length_c   1.000
_cell.angle_alpha   90.00
_cell.angle_beta   90.00
_cell.angle_gamma   90.00
#
_symmetry.space_group_name_H-M   'P 1'
#
loop_
_entity.id
_entity.type
_entity.pdbx_description
1 polymer ?
#
loop_
_entity_poly.entity_id
_entity_poly.type
_entity_poly.pdbx_seq_one_letter_code
_entity_poly.pdbx_strand_id
1 'polypeptide(L)'
;MDFIRIQDKIISYQKIDETLKKILQLRARGLSQQDVADRLQVDRTFISRLEGIGELRKGQSIACIGFPILNKEEIHQVLQQEGVDYILLMTETERLDFVNQRSGKELLNTLMDLIGQVRNYQIAICIGSDERIRLMKGVLDAEVISVIIGSSPLTEDKWVDPNQIRHIIHSIKSAR
;
A
#
# COMPACT_ATOMS: atom_id res chain seq x y z
N MET A 1 -15.51 -17.08 33.10
CA MET A 1 -16.73 -16.74 32.33
C MET A 1 -17.10 -15.32 32.71
N ASP A 2 -16.87 -14.38 31.79
CA ASP A 2 -17.11 -12.97 32.08
C ASP A 2 -18.54 -12.62 31.69
N PHE A 3 -19.38 -12.46 32.72
CA PHE A 3 -20.76 -12.02 32.56
C PHE A 3 -20.84 -10.52 32.75
N ILE A 4 -21.49 -9.84 31.81
CA ILE A 4 -21.70 -8.40 31.85
C ILE A 4 -23.18 -8.17 32.08
N ARG A 5 -23.52 -7.45 33.15
CA ARG A 5 -24.91 -7.05 33.41
C ARG A 5 -25.20 -5.72 32.76
N ILE A 6 -26.18 -5.69 31.86
CA ILE A 6 -26.66 -4.47 31.22
C ILE A 6 -28.16 -4.40 31.50
N GLN A 7 -28.55 -3.49 32.40
CA GLN A 7 -29.94 -3.36 32.88
C GLN A 7 -30.50 -4.71 33.37
N ASP A 8 -31.54 -5.21 32.71
CA ASP A 8 -32.23 -6.46 32.97
C ASP A 8 -31.54 -7.69 32.34
N LYS A 9 -30.53 -7.49 31.48
CA LYS A 9 -29.86 -8.55 30.74
C LYS A 9 -28.56 -8.99 31.40
N ILE A 10 -28.33 -10.30 31.41
CA ILE A 10 -27.03 -10.91 31.72
C ILE A 10 -26.43 -11.40 30.41
N ILE A 11 -25.33 -10.78 29.99
CA ILE A 11 -24.66 -11.04 28.73
C ILE A 11 -23.44 -11.91 28.99
N SER A 12 -23.28 -13.00 28.23
CA SER A 12 -22.05 -13.81 28.24
C SER A 12 -21.08 -13.24 27.20
N TYR A 13 -19.97 -12.65 27.67
CA TYR A 13 -18.93 -12.16 26.77
C TYR A 13 -18.34 -13.29 25.92
N GLN A 14 -18.18 -14.47 26.52
CA GLN A 14 -17.70 -15.66 25.82
C GLN A 14 -18.56 -16.01 24.59
N LYS A 15 -19.89 -16.00 24.71
CA LYS A 15 -20.78 -16.28 23.57
C LYS A 15 -20.68 -15.23 22.46
N ILE A 16 -20.47 -13.96 22.83
CA ILE A 16 -20.24 -12.88 21.86
C ILE A 16 -18.95 -13.17 21.10
N ASP A 17 -17.84 -13.37 21.80
CA ASP A 17 -16.53 -13.63 21.20
C ASP A 17 -16.55 -14.85 20.27
N GLU A 18 -17.15 -15.97 20.70
CA GLU A 18 -17.33 -17.17 19.87
C GLU A 18 -18.12 -16.87 18.59
N THR A 19 -19.18 -16.05 18.68
CA THR A 19 -20.01 -15.67 17.54
C THR A 19 -19.26 -14.74 16.57
N LEU A 20 -18.55 -13.73 17.08
CA LEU A 20 -17.74 -12.82 16.26
C LEU A 20 -16.65 -13.58 15.51
N LYS A 21 -15.95 -14.49 16.19
CA LYS A 21 -14.95 -15.39 15.58
C LYS A 21 -15.57 -16.21 14.47
N LYS A 22 -16.76 -16.78 14.69
CA LYS A 22 -17.45 -17.61 13.70
C LYS A 22 -17.90 -16.80 12.47
N ILE A 23 -18.36 -15.56 12.66
CA ILE A 23 -18.67 -14.64 11.55
C ILE A 23 -17.43 -14.44 10.68
N LEU A 24 -16.31 -14.02 11.28
CA LEU A 24 -15.07 -13.74 10.56
C LEU A 24 -14.52 -15.00 9.87
N GLN A 25 -14.57 -16.16 10.53
CA GLN A 25 -14.15 -17.44 9.94
C GLN A 25 -14.97 -17.83 8.70
N LEU A 26 -16.29 -17.63 8.71
CA LEU A 26 -17.13 -17.94 7.56
C LEU A 26 -16.92 -16.93 6.42
N ARG A 27 -16.73 -15.65 6.75
CA ARG A 27 -16.40 -14.61 5.76
C ARG A 27 -15.03 -14.86 5.11
N ALA A 28 -14.04 -15.28 5.89
CA ALA A 28 -12.73 -15.69 5.39
C ALA A 28 -12.79 -16.94 4.48
N ARG A 29 -13.80 -17.80 4.63
CA ARG A 29 -14.07 -18.94 3.73
C ARG A 29 -14.78 -18.55 2.43
N GLY A 30 -14.98 -17.25 2.18
CA GLY A 30 -15.52 -16.72 0.92
C GLY A 30 -17.04 -16.61 0.86
N LEU A 31 -17.76 -16.91 1.96
CA LEU A 31 -19.21 -16.73 2.01
C LEU A 31 -19.56 -15.25 1.98
N SER A 32 -20.65 -14.87 1.32
CA SER A 32 -21.09 -13.48 1.31
C SER A 32 -21.56 -13.02 2.71
N GLN A 33 -21.59 -11.71 2.94
CA GLN A 33 -22.11 -11.17 4.21
C GLN A 33 -23.57 -11.61 4.45
N GLN A 34 -24.36 -11.74 3.38
CA GLN A 34 -25.75 -12.15 3.48
C GLN A 34 -25.86 -13.64 3.87
N ASP A 35 -25.06 -14.52 3.27
CA ASP A 35 -25.08 -15.94 3.60
C ASP A 35 -24.68 -16.21 5.05
N VAL A 36 -23.73 -15.44 5.58
CA VAL A 36 -23.29 -15.56 6.98
C VAL A 36 -24.35 -15.01 7.93
N ALA A 37 -25.00 -13.89 7.56
CA ALA A 37 -26.11 -13.30 8.30
C ALA A 37 -27.25 -14.31 8.51
N ASP A 38 -27.68 -14.93 7.42
CA ASP A 38 -28.79 -15.89 7.43
C ASP A 38 -28.45 -17.14 8.26
N ARG A 39 -27.21 -17.66 8.15
CA ARG A 39 -26.75 -18.85 8.89
C ARG A 39 -26.60 -18.65 10.38
N LEU A 40 -26.19 -17.45 10.80
CA LEU A 40 -25.93 -17.14 12.20
C LEU A 40 -27.07 -16.34 12.84
N GLN A 41 -28.14 -16.06 12.10
CA GLN A 41 -29.30 -15.27 12.52
C GLN A 41 -28.89 -13.92 13.10
N VAL A 42 -27.98 -13.24 12.40
CA VAL A 42 -27.54 -11.88 12.71
C VAL A 42 -27.80 -10.99 11.51
N ASP A 43 -27.81 -9.67 11.70
CA ASP A 43 -28.01 -8.75 10.58
C ASP A 43 -26.76 -8.71 9.68
N ARG A 44 -26.95 -8.66 8.35
CA ARG A 44 -25.86 -8.42 7.38
C ARG A 44 -25.09 -7.13 7.72
N THR A 45 -25.81 -6.08 8.10
CA THR A 45 -25.22 -4.78 8.45
C THR A 45 -24.34 -4.87 9.70
N PHE A 46 -24.67 -5.76 10.65
CA PHE A 46 -23.82 -6.03 11.81
C PHE A 46 -22.50 -6.68 11.40
N ILE A 47 -22.53 -7.67 10.49
CA ILE A 47 -21.32 -8.30 9.96
C ILE A 47 -20.44 -7.26 9.23
N SER A 48 -21.04 -6.43 8.39
CA SER A 48 -20.31 -5.37 7.69
C SER A 48 -19.67 -4.38 8.65
N ARG A 49 -20.35 -4.02 9.75
CA ARG A 49 -19.81 -3.12 10.77
C ARG A 49 -18.72 -3.79 11.59
N LEU A 50 -18.87 -5.07 11.91
CA LEU A 50 -17.85 -5.87 12.60
C LEU A 50 -16.56 -5.93 11.79
N GLU A 51 -16.65 -6.25 10.49
CA GLU A 51 -15.50 -6.23 9.58
C GLU A 51 -14.84 -4.85 9.60
N GLY A 52 -15.63 -3.77 9.54
CA GLY A 52 -15.13 -2.39 9.62
C GLY A 52 -14.46 -2.03 10.95
N ILE A 53 -14.97 -2.52 12.08
CA ILE A 53 -14.37 -2.29 13.41
C ILE A 53 -12.97 -2.93 13.50
N GLY A 54 -12.79 -4.10 12.87
CA GLY A 54 -11.51 -4.81 12.79
C GLY A 54 -10.69 -4.51 11.53
N GLU A 55 -11.15 -3.58 10.67
CA GLU A 55 -10.51 -3.28 9.39
C GLU A 55 -9.25 -2.44 9.65
N LEU A 56 -8.09 -3.09 9.63
CA LEU A 56 -6.80 -2.38 9.67
C LEU A 56 -6.40 -1.83 8.29
N ARG A 57 -6.91 -2.42 7.20
CA ARG A 57 -6.61 -1.96 5.83
C ARG A 57 -7.57 -2.50 4.77
N LYS A 58 -7.84 -1.71 3.72
CA LYS A 58 -8.62 -2.08 2.53
C LYS A 58 -7.90 -1.65 1.24
N GLY A 59 -7.32 -2.59 0.47
CA GLY A 59 -6.63 -2.31 -0.81
C GLY A 59 -5.17 -2.77 -0.84
N GLN A 60 -4.56 -2.81 -2.04
CA GLN A 60 -3.14 -3.14 -2.18
C GLN A 60 -2.26 -2.00 -1.65
N SER A 61 -1.12 -2.31 -1.04
CA SER A 61 -0.14 -1.29 -0.60
C SER A 61 0.70 -0.84 -1.75
N ILE A 62 0.68 0.46 -2.03
CA ILE A 62 1.36 1.07 -3.16
C ILE A 62 2.47 1.96 -2.63
N ALA A 63 3.71 1.64 -2.98
CA ALA A 63 4.84 2.56 -2.90
C ALA A 63 5.12 3.14 -4.28
N CYS A 64 5.59 4.38 -4.35
CA CYS A 64 6.11 4.98 -5.57
C CYS A 64 7.52 5.53 -5.33
N ILE A 65 8.46 5.13 -6.18
CA ILE A 65 9.86 5.58 -6.14
C ILE A 65 10.19 6.13 -7.51
N GLY A 66 10.72 7.34 -7.57
CA GLY A 66 10.97 7.99 -8.85
C GLY A 66 12.10 9.00 -8.86
N PHE A 67 13.06 8.85 -9.78
CA PHE A 67 14.12 9.83 -9.99
C PHE A 67 14.83 9.61 -11.33
N PRO A 68 15.35 10.68 -11.99
CA PRO A 68 15.14 12.11 -11.69
C PRO A 68 13.87 12.68 -12.34
N ILE A 69 13.07 13.45 -11.59
CA ILE A 69 11.74 13.96 -12.05
C ILE A 69 11.69 15.49 -12.04
N LEU A 70 11.36 16.08 -13.19
CA LEU A 70 11.26 17.54 -13.38
C LEU A 70 10.03 18.12 -12.66
N ASN A 71 8.85 17.57 -12.91
CA ASN A 71 7.59 18.00 -12.30
C ASN A 71 7.29 17.23 -11.00
N LYS A 72 8.32 17.07 -10.15
CA LYS A 72 8.27 16.26 -8.93
C LYS A 72 7.05 16.59 -8.05
N GLU A 73 6.80 17.87 -7.81
CA GLU A 73 5.70 18.33 -6.94
C GLU A 73 4.32 17.97 -7.50
N GLU A 74 4.15 18.06 -8.83
CA GLU A 74 2.90 17.68 -9.50
C GLU A 74 2.64 16.18 -9.38
N ILE A 75 3.68 15.36 -9.62
CA ILE A 75 3.58 13.90 -9.47
C ILE A 75 3.34 13.51 -8.02
N HIS A 76 4.00 14.17 -7.07
CA HIS A 76 3.78 13.95 -5.65
C HIS A 76 2.33 14.20 -5.26
N GLN A 77 1.75 15.32 -5.71
CA GLN A 77 0.34 15.64 -5.46
C GLN A 77 -0.60 14.58 -6.07
N VAL A 78 -0.34 14.11 -7.29
CA VAL A 78 -1.14 13.04 -7.90
C VAL A 78 -1.07 11.74 -7.09
N LEU A 79 0.13 11.30 -6.71
CA LEU A 79 0.30 10.08 -5.92
C LEU A 79 -0.39 10.17 -4.56
N GLN A 80 -0.31 11.33 -3.90
CA GLN A 80 -1.00 11.57 -2.63
C GLN A 80 -2.53 11.55 -2.78
N GLN A 81 -3.06 12.26 -3.79
CA GLN A 81 -4.50 12.28 -4.07
C GLN A 81 -5.04 10.89 -4.40
N GLU A 82 -4.22 10.07 -5.04
CA GLU A 82 -4.55 8.70 -5.39
C GLU A 82 -4.27 7.68 -4.27
N GLY A 83 -3.87 8.12 -3.07
CA GLY A 83 -3.75 7.24 -1.89
C GLY A 83 -2.57 6.26 -1.95
N VAL A 84 -1.47 6.66 -2.58
CA VAL A 84 -0.20 5.92 -2.52
C VAL A 84 0.38 6.03 -1.10
N ASP A 85 0.70 4.89 -0.49
CA ASP A 85 1.05 4.78 0.92
C ASP A 85 2.49 5.24 1.24
N TYR A 86 3.39 5.20 0.25
CA TYR A 86 4.77 5.69 0.37
C TYR A 86 5.25 6.32 -0.92
N ILE A 87 5.84 7.52 -0.82
CA ILE A 87 6.28 8.29 -1.97
C ILE A 87 7.72 8.77 -1.72
N LEU A 88 8.62 8.37 -2.60
CA LEU A 88 10.00 8.85 -2.65
C LEU A 88 10.30 9.35 -4.07
N LEU A 89 10.23 10.65 -4.27
CA LEU A 89 10.58 11.28 -5.55
C LEU A 89 11.77 12.23 -5.35
N MET A 90 12.68 12.27 -6.32
CA MET A 90 13.83 13.17 -6.29
C MET A 90 14.09 13.78 -7.68
N THR A 91 14.54 15.03 -7.68
CA THR A 91 15.27 15.62 -8.81
C THR A 91 16.69 15.07 -8.89
N GLU A 92 17.39 15.32 -9.99
CA GLU A 92 18.78 14.93 -10.15
C GLU A 92 19.68 15.61 -9.11
N THR A 93 19.45 16.89 -8.82
CA THR A 93 20.18 17.63 -7.78
C THR A 93 19.98 16.97 -6.41
N GLU A 94 18.74 16.65 -6.03
CA GLU A 94 18.44 16.00 -4.76
C GLU A 94 19.04 14.59 -4.68
N ARG A 95 19.06 13.86 -5.80
CA ARG A 95 19.70 12.55 -5.90
C ARG A 95 21.21 12.64 -5.68
N LEU A 96 21.86 13.64 -6.29
CA LEU A 96 23.30 13.88 -6.12
C LEU A 96 23.61 14.30 -4.68
N ASP A 97 22.82 15.21 -4.10
CA ASP A 97 22.95 15.62 -2.70
C ASP A 97 22.75 14.45 -1.74
N PHE A 98 21.79 13.57 -2.01
CA PHE A 98 21.54 12.37 -1.22
C PHE A 98 22.79 11.47 -1.14
N VAL A 99 23.53 11.36 -2.24
CA VAL A 99 24.78 10.57 -2.30
C VAL A 99 25.97 11.33 -1.72
N ASN A 100 26.14 12.60 -2.08
CA ASN A 100 27.33 13.40 -1.76
C ASN A 100 27.42 13.80 -0.27
N GLN A 101 26.29 13.89 0.43
CA GLN A 101 26.24 14.29 1.83
C GLN A 101 26.41 13.12 2.81
N ARG A 102 26.62 11.90 2.32
CA ARG A 102 26.70 10.68 3.15
C ARG A 102 28.03 9.96 2.92
N SER A 103 28.59 9.42 3.99
CA SER A 103 29.68 8.45 3.85
C SER A 103 29.16 7.17 3.18
N GLY A 104 30.06 6.38 2.57
CA GLY A 104 29.66 5.13 1.90
C GLY A 104 28.91 4.15 2.81
N LYS A 105 29.25 4.10 4.11
CA LYS A 105 28.57 3.26 5.11
C LYS A 105 27.16 3.78 5.41
N GLU A 106 27.00 5.09 5.58
CA GLU A 106 25.68 5.70 5.83
C GLU A 106 24.75 5.56 4.63
N LEU A 107 25.29 5.72 3.42
CA LEU A 107 24.53 5.53 2.19
C LEU A 107 24.04 4.09 2.08
N LEU A 108 24.90 3.09 2.32
CA LEU A 108 24.53 1.68 2.28
C LEU A 108 23.41 1.36 3.29
N ASN A 109 23.56 1.81 4.54
CA ASN A 109 22.54 1.59 5.57
C ASN A 109 21.21 2.22 5.18
N THR A 110 21.23 3.48 4.71
CA THR A 110 20.03 4.19 4.27
C THR A 110 19.34 3.45 3.11
N LEU A 111 20.10 2.94 2.14
CA LEU A 111 19.55 2.17 1.03
C LEU A 111 18.90 0.86 1.49
N MET A 112 19.52 0.15 2.45
CA MET A 112 18.96 -1.08 3.00
C MET A 112 17.64 -0.82 3.74
N ASP A 113 17.57 0.27 4.52
CA ASP A 113 16.33 0.67 5.21
C ASP A 113 15.23 1.02 4.22
N LEU A 114 15.55 1.77 3.16
CA LEU A 114 14.60 2.13 2.09
C LEU A 114 14.09 0.89 1.35
N ILE A 115 14.97 -0.05 1.01
CA ILE A 115 14.58 -1.32 0.38
C ILE A 115 13.66 -2.11 1.30
N GLY A 116 14.01 -2.22 2.59
CA GLY A 116 13.20 -2.89 3.60
C GLY A 116 11.82 -2.25 3.75
N GLN A 117 11.75 -0.92 3.73
CA GLN A 117 10.49 -0.18 3.77
C GLN A 117 9.62 -0.49 2.55
N VAL A 118 10.17 -0.37 1.34
CA VAL A 118 9.44 -0.57 0.07
C VAL A 118 8.93 -2.02 -0.07
N ARG A 119 9.68 -2.99 0.43
CA ARG A 119 9.29 -4.41 0.45
C ARG A 119 8.01 -4.70 1.27
N ASN A 120 7.61 -3.80 2.17
CA ASN A 120 6.34 -3.95 2.93
C ASN A 120 5.11 -3.57 2.10
N TYR A 121 5.30 -3.03 0.90
CA TYR A 121 4.22 -2.65 -0.01
C TYR A 121 4.01 -3.77 -1.05
N GLN A 122 2.75 -4.03 -1.40
CA GLN A 122 2.38 -5.08 -2.36
C GLN A 122 2.75 -4.69 -3.79
N ILE A 123 2.66 -3.41 -4.12
CA ILE A 123 3.00 -2.83 -5.42
C ILE A 123 4.02 -1.71 -5.23
N ALA A 124 5.04 -1.70 -6.09
CA ALA A 124 6.00 -0.61 -6.20
C ALA A 124 5.95 -0.01 -7.61
N ILE A 125 5.52 1.24 -7.73
CA ILE A 125 5.63 2.02 -8.96
C ILE A 125 7.06 2.59 -9.03
N CYS A 126 7.84 2.17 -10.02
CA CYS A 126 9.22 2.64 -10.21
C CYS A 126 9.32 3.52 -11.45
N ILE A 127 9.66 4.79 -11.24
CA ILE A 127 9.87 5.80 -12.28
C ILE A 127 11.38 6.04 -12.43
N GLY A 128 11.93 5.77 -13.61
CA GLY A 128 13.38 5.85 -13.78
C GLY A 128 13.84 5.32 -15.13
N SER A 129 15.16 5.16 -15.29
CA SER A 129 15.70 4.55 -16.50
C SER A 129 15.42 3.06 -16.57
N ASP A 130 15.35 2.54 -17.79
CA ASP A 130 15.28 1.11 -18.12
C ASP A 130 16.19 0.18 -17.29
N GLU A 131 17.49 0.46 -17.22
CA GLU A 131 18.45 -0.38 -16.49
C GLU A 131 18.23 -0.32 -14.98
N ARG A 132 18.02 0.87 -14.42
CA ARG A 132 17.80 1.05 -12.97
C ARG A 132 16.52 0.39 -12.50
N ILE A 133 15.44 0.46 -13.28
CA ILE A 133 14.19 -0.25 -12.94
C ILE A 133 14.40 -1.77 -13.00
N ARG A 134 15.18 -2.27 -13.95
CA ARG A 134 15.52 -3.70 -14.02
C ARG A 134 16.28 -4.17 -12.77
N LEU A 135 17.20 -3.35 -12.26
CA LEU A 135 17.88 -3.64 -10.99
C LEU A 135 16.89 -3.65 -9.82
N MET A 136 15.98 -2.67 -9.74
CA MET A 136 14.96 -2.61 -8.69
C MET A 136 14.05 -3.86 -8.69
N LYS A 137 13.69 -4.38 -9.86
CA LYS A 137 12.94 -5.64 -9.99
C LYS A 137 13.65 -6.86 -9.40
N GLY A 138 14.99 -6.87 -9.40
CA GLY A 138 15.77 -7.95 -8.81
C GLY A 138 15.95 -7.85 -7.29
N VAL A 139 15.68 -6.67 -6.72
CA VAL A 139 15.90 -6.36 -5.29
C VAL A 139 14.60 -6.32 -4.51
N LEU A 140 13.52 -5.84 -5.14
CA LEU A 140 12.19 -5.76 -4.55
C LEU A 140 11.44 -7.07 -4.77
N ASP A 141 10.86 -7.61 -3.70
CA ASP A 141 9.96 -8.78 -3.76
C ASP A 141 8.50 -8.37 -4.10
N ALA A 142 8.24 -7.07 -4.28
CA ALA A 142 6.92 -6.51 -4.60
C ALA A 142 6.60 -6.57 -6.11
N GLU A 143 5.32 -6.45 -6.46
CA GLU A 143 4.93 -6.28 -7.86
C GLU A 143 5.41 -4.91 -8.37
N VAL A 144 6.38 -4.91 -9.28
CA VAL A 144 6.99 -3.66 -9.79
C VAL A 144 6.32 -3.21 -11.09
N ILE A 145 5.68 -2.05 -11.04
CA ILE A 145 5.14 -1.36 -12.22
C ILE A 145 6.17 -0.34 -12.69
N SER A 146 6.58 -0.44 -13.96
CA SER A 146 7.69 0.33 -14.52
C SER A 146 7.20 1.53 -15.32
N VAL A 147 7.69 2.73 -14.99
CA VAL A 147 7.51 3.96 -15.76
C VAL A 147 8.89 4.39 -16.26
N ILE A 148 9.20 4.02 -17.50
CA ILE A 148 10.52 4.29 -18.09
C ILE A 148 10.54 5.73 -18.62
N ILE A 149 11.46 6.54 -18.09
CA ILE A 149 11.63 7.97 -18.44
C ILE A 149 12.89 8.25 -19.27
N GLY A 150 13.64 7.21 -19.64
CA GLY A 150 14.80 7.28 -20.53
C GLY A 150 15.77 6.11 -20.34
N SER A 151 16.94 6.18 -20.98
CA SER A 151 18.01 5.19 -20.85
C SER A 151 19.06 5.63 -19.83
N SER A 152 19.69 4.68 -19.16
CA SER A 152 20.79 4.97 -18.23
C SER A 152 22.07 5.43 -18.97
N PRO A 153 22.87 6.34 -18.37
CA PRO A 153 22.59 7.11 -17.16
C PRO A 153 21.67 8.32 -17.44
N LEU A 154 20.74 8.59 -16.53
CA LEU A 154 19.98 9.85 -16.53
C LEU A 154 20.79 10.90 -15.74
N THR A 155 21.11 12.01 -16.40
CA THR A 155 21.87 13.14 -15.83
C THR A 155 21.06 14.43 -15.79
N GLU A 156 19.79 14.36 -16.18
CA GLU A 156 18.88 15.50 -16.25
C GLU A 156 17.50 15.05 -15.80
N ASP A 157 16.78 15.96 -15.14
CA ASP A 157 15.39 15.77 -14.75
C ASP A 157 14.50 15.51 -15.98
N LYS A 158 13.61 14.52 -15.86
CA LYS A 158 12.66 14.19 -16.92
C LYS A 158 11.24 14.53 -16.49
N TRP A 159 10.48 15.12 -17.40
CA TRP A 159 9.07 15.38 -17.19
C TRP A 159 8.29 14.06 -17.25
N VAL A 160 7.37 13.87 -16.31
CA VAL A 160 6.53 12.68 -16.19
C VAL A 160 5.08 13.09 -16.41
N ASP A 161 4.32 12.33 -17.20
CA ASP A 161 2.91 12.62 -17.43
C ASP A 161 2.05 12.29 -16.19
N PRO A 162 1.43 13.28 -15.53
CA PRO A 162 0.57 13.02 -14.38
C PRO A 162 -0.64 12.16 -14.71
N ASN A 163 -1.16 12.24 -15.95
CA ASN A 163 -2.31 11.43 -16.38
C ASN A 163 -1.92 9.96 -16.56
N GLN A 164 -0.71 9.68 -17.03
CA GLN A 164 -0.16 8.33 -17.08
C GLN A 164 -0.10 7.72 -15.67
N ILE A 165 0.37 8.48 -14.67
CA ILE A 165 0.41 8.04 -13.28
C ILE A 165 -0.99 7.76 -12.73
N ARG A 166 -1.96 8.65 -12.96
CA ARG A 166 -3.37 8.40 -12.58
C ARG A 166 -3.92 7.14 -13.22
N HIS A 167 -3.66 6.93 -14.51
CA HIS A 167 -4.14 5.76 -15.23
C HIS A 167 -3.57 4.46 -14.65
N ILE A 168 -2.28 4.44 -14.32
CA ILE A 168 -1.62 3.30 -13.65
C ILE A 168 -2.31 3.01 -12.32
N ILE A 169 -2.52 4.01 -11.47
CA ILE A 169 -3.10 3.82 -10.14
C ILE A 169 -4.56 3.38 -10.22
N HIS A 170 -5.34 3.96 -11.14
CA HIS A 170 -6.70 3.50 -11.41
C HIS A 170 -6.73 2.05 -11.88
N SER A 171 -5.83 1.65 -12.77
CA SER A 171 -5.76 0.26 -13.26
C SER A 171 -5.47 -0.73 -12.13
N ILE A 172 -4.55 -0.38 -11.22
CA ILE A 172 -4.26 -1.15 -10.02
C ILE A 172 -5.52 -1.30 -9.14
N LYS A 173 -6.22 -0.18 -8.90
CA LYS A 173 -7.42 -0.15 -8.06
C LYS A 173 -8.60 -0.90 -8.71
N SER A 174 -8.68 -0.91 -10.04
CA SER A 174 -9.78 -1.50 -10.82
C SER A 174 -9.58 -2.96 -11.21
N ALA A 175 -8.37 -3.52 -11.13
CA ALA A 175 -8.08 -4.94 -11.40
C ALA A 175 -8.68 -5.90 -10.33
N ARG A 176 -9.83 -5.52 -9.77
CA ARG A 176 -10.62 -6.20 -8.76
C ARG A 176 -11.81 -6.91 -9.37
#